data_AF-A0A3B7MTG0-F1
#
_entry.id   AF-A0A3B7MTG0-F1
#
_cell.length_a   1.000
_cell.length_b   1.000
_cell.length_c   1.000
_cell.angle_alpha   90.00
_cell.angle_beta   90.00
_cell.angle_gamma   90.00
#
_symmetry.space_group_name_H-M   'P 1'
#
loop_
_entity.id
_entity.type
_entity.pdbx_description
1 polymer ?
#
loop_
_entity_poly.entity_id
_entity_poly.type
_entity_poly.pdbx_seq_one_letter_code
_entity_poly.pdbx_strand_id
1 'polypeptide(L)'
;MIAMINQQHAPFFTVSFLHDYFTSKKCGDVEVVPATDCLALFKGLNLQWRNTASEFRTWILINELGGPFINNPLATPPDDKVYRKYYEQSIFRLYLKSRNNLFSNYTNISPVNGKKYYFSNVANNKRGSVLFASKAIADHANATNYVPGTMVMKPGTDNVFEAITKHTSVAVADLNDTSKWEPLSAAAYPTANDQVECSTSGQYTLALPAPVPRAEIAIYAFDFNPVTPGFTIAVGEKEIQYFNVGEEQSAIPVKLSHLKPGRYKITVNATSREVYYDPALQDESILGIMEIFNHLPAANTYAFLNAAEIIQPKQYTIQFPARRVLWKYTRKDARALSLTDTGGTAYAFSLLSNDFVSQKPIPLAEAAVTTLVLTFNPPDFKLTAVPNPPFNRLGKYTQAGYDYLCSEMFLNY
;
A
#
# COMPACT_ATOMS: atom_id res chain seq x y z
N MET A 1 16.29 29.33 41.20
CA MET A 1 17.21 29.13 40.06
C MET A 1 16.43 28.32 39.04
N ILE A 2 15.89 28.94 37.98
CA ILE A 2 15.15 28.22 36.93
C ILE A 2 16.23 27.55 36.08
N ALA A 3 16.40 26.24 36.22
CA ALA A 3 17.25 25.48 35.31
C ALA A 3 16.71 25.69 33.89
N MET A 4 17.54 26.25 33.02
CA MET A 4 17.27 26.28 31.58
C MET A 4 17.27 24.82 31.11
N ILE A 5 16.09 24.21 31.02
CA ILE A 5 15.93 22.89 30.42
C ILE A 5 16.33 23.05 28.96
N ASN A 6 17.45 22.44 28.56
CA ASN A 6 17.89 22.43 27.17
C ASN A 6 16.91 21.54 26.37
N GLN A 7 15.91 22.17 25.76
CA GLN A 7 14.87 21.48 25.00
C GLN A 7 15.45 20.94 23.69
N GLN A 8 15.77 19.64 23.67
CA GLN A 8 16.29 18.95 22.48
C GLN A 8 15.20 18.12 21.83
N HIS A 9 15.13 18.15 20.50
CA HIS A 9 14.26 17.25 19.73
C HIS A 9 15.08 16.06 19.21
N ALA A 10 14.55 14.85 19.37
CA ALA A 10 15.12 13.63 18.82
C ALA A 10 14.24 13.05 17.70
N PRO A 11 14.81 12.38 16.68
CA PRO A 11 14.02 11.62 15.71
C PRO A 11 13.13 10.60 16.42
N PHE A 12 11.86 10.50 16.01
CA PHE A 12 10.90 9.58 16.63
C PHE A 12 10.55 8.42 15.69
N PHE A 13 9.91 8.72 14.56
CA PHE A 13 9.80 7.77 13.45
C PHE A 13 9.85 8.46 12.09
N THR A 14 10.25 7.69 11.08
CA THR A 14 10.24 8.06 9.67
C THR A 14 9.52 7.01 8.86
N VAL A 15 8.78 7.44 7.84
CA VAL A 15 8.22 6.56 6.81
C VAL A 15 8.82 6.95 5.47
N SER A 16 9.57 6.04 4.86
CA SER A 16 10.16 6.20 3.54
C SER A 16 9.26 5.59 2.47
N PHE A 17 9.02 6.36 1.41
CA PHE A 17 8.26 5.95 0.23
C PHE A 17 9.22 5.68 -0.91
N LEU A 18 9.28 4.41 -1.31
CA LEU A 18 10.10 3.95 -2.43
C LEU A 18 9.20 3.55 -3.59
N HIS A 19 9.70 3.63 -4.82
CA HIS A 19 8.94 3.20 -6.00
C HIS A 19 9.87 2.78 -7.14
N ASP A 20 9.57 1.64 -7.78
CA ASP A 20 10.48 1.05 -8.77
C ASP A 20 10.58 1.79 -10.11
N TYR A 21 9.54 2.53 -10.49
CA TYR A 21 9.50 3.43 -11.65
C TYR A 21 10.60 4.50 -11.66
N PHE A 22 10.92 5.11 -10.52
CA PHE A 22 11.87 6.22 -10.46
C PHE A 22 13.31 5.71 -10.45
N THR A 23 14.18 6.42 -11.17
CA THR A 23 15.61 6.09 -11.26
C THR A 23 16.27 6.12 -9.88
N SER A 24 15.88 7.07 -9.03
CA SER A 24 16.39 7.21 -7.66
C SER A 24 15.77 6.23 -6.65
N LYS A 25 14.76 5.46 -7.06
CA LYS A 25 13.86 4.66 -6.21
C LYS A 25 13.06 5.45 -5.17
N LYS A 26 13.26 6.76 -5.05
CA LYS A 26 12.51 7.62 -4.12
C LYS A 26 11.18 8.03 -4.74
N CYS A 27 10.08 7.85 -4.01
CA CYS A 27 8.74 8.18 -4.49
C CYS A 27 8.36 9.60 -4.10
N GLY A 28 8.33 10.52 -5.08
CA GLY A 28 7.90 11.92 -4.93
C GLY A 28 6.39 12.14 -4.79
N ASP A 29 5.63 11.13 -5.19
CA ASP A 29 4.22 11.28 -5.59
C ASP A 29 3.23 10.90 -4.48
N VAL A 30 3.73 10.63 -3.26
CA VAL A 30 2.93 10.37 -2.08
C VAL A 30 3.17 11.45 -1.04
N GLU A 31 2.09 11.99 -0.49
CA GLU A 31 2.09 12.92 0.62
C GLU A 31 1.44 12.28 1.85
N VAL A 32 2.03 12.51 3.03
CA VAL A 32 1.43 12.07 4.29
C VAL A 32 0.76 13.24 4.98
N VAL A 33 -0.53 13.09 5.28
CA VAL A 33 -1.31 14.10 6.00
C VAL A 33 -1.77 13.52 7.33
N PRO A 34 -1.32 14.05 8.49
CA PRO A 34 -1.85 13.61 9.76
C PRO A 34 -3.34 13.89 9.88
N ALA A 35 -4.10 12.92 10.37
CA ALA A 35 -5.51 13.09 10.65
C ALA A 35 -5.74 14.05 11.84
N THR A 36 -6.96 14.58 12.00
CA THR A 36 -7.28 15.60 13.02
C THR A 36 -6.95 15.15 14.45
N ASP A 37 -7.28 13.92 14.78
CA ASP A 37 -6.93 13.25 16.04
C ASP A 37 -5.42 13.06 16.19
N CYS A 38 -4.71 12.71 15.10
CA CYS A 38 -3.25 12.61 15.10
C CYS A 38 -2.57 13.98 15.31
N LEU A 39 -3.12 15.07 14.78
CA LEU A 39 -2.61 16.43 15.03
C LEU A 39 -2.75 16.83 16.50
N ALA A 40 -3.88 16.49 17.13
CA ALA A 40 -4.08 16.71 18.55
C ALA A 40 -3.07 15.89 19.39
N LEU A 41 -2.84 14.64 19.00
CA LEU A 41 -1.82 13.79 19.61
C LEU A 41 -0.41 14.36 19.43
N PHE A 42 -0.07 14.83 18.23
CA PHE A 42 1.23 15.47 17.97
C PHE A 42 1.45 16.67 18.87
N LYS A 43 0.43 17.53 19.04
CA LYS A 43 0.50 18.66 19.96
C LYS A 43 0.70 18.22 21.42
N GLY A 44 -0.05 17.22 21.88
CA GLY A 44 0.05 16.70 23.25
C GLY A 44 1.41 16.06 23.56
N LEU A 45 2.06 15.49 22.55
CA LEU A 45 3.36 14.84 22.65
C LEU A 45 4.54 15.74 22.29
N ASN A 46 4.33 17.03 21.98
CA ASN A 46 5.36 17.92 21.45
C ASN A 46 6.11 17.31 20.24
N LEU A 47 5.34 16.66 19.35
CA LEU A 47 5.85 16.09 18.11
C LEU A 47 5.82 17.14 17.00
N GLN A 48 6.95 17.29 16.35
CA GLN A 48 7.09 18.01 15.09
C GLN A 48 7.16 17.01 13.94
N TRP A 49 6.69 17.41 12.76
CA TRP A 49 6.72 16.56 11.58
C TRP A 49 6.97 17.36 10.31
N ARG A 50 7.45 16.66 9.27
CA ARG A 50 7.70 17.25 7.95
C ARG A 50 7.56 16.20 6.85
N ASN A 51 6.88 16.56 5.77
CA ASN A 51 7.00 15.85 4.49
C ASN A 51 8.26 16.33 3.75
N THR A 52 9.02 15.39 3.23
CA THR A 52 10.01 15.63 2.18
C THR A 52 9.46 15.16 0.84
N ALA A 53 10.30 15.06 -0.19
CA ALA A 53 9.88 14.47 -1.46
C ALA A 53 9.44 13.01 -1.28
N SER A 54 10.15 12.21 -0.46
CA SER A 54 9.95 10.74 -0.39
C SER A 54 9.86 10.19 1.02
N GLU A 55 9.72 11.06 2.02
CA GLU A 55 9.68 10.63 3.41
C GLU A 55 8.75 11.52 4.22
N PHE A 56 8.10 10.91 5.22
CA PHE A 56 7.46 11.60 6.32
C PHE A 56 8.32 11.40 7.57
N ARG A 57 8.83 12.48 8.14
CA ARG A 57 9.73 12.45 9.30
C ARG A 57 9.06 13.09 10.50
N THR A 58 9.28 12.51 11.68
CA THR A 58 8.79 13.03 12.95
C THR A 58 9.94 13.17 13.96
N TRP A 59 9.83 14.18 14.81
CA TRP A 59 10.74 14.47 15.90
C TRP A 59 9.95 14.76 17.16
N ILE A 60 10.40 14.25 18.29
CA ILE A 60 9.76 14.42 19.59
C ILE A 60 10.68 15.20 20.52
N LEU A 61 10.11 16.08 21.34
CA LEU A 61 10.84 16.73 22.41
C LEU A 61 11.23 15.68 23.46
N ILE A 62 12.48 15.71 23.93
CA ILE A 62 13.01 14.74 24.90
C ILE A 62 13.45 15.38 26.21
N ASN A 63 13.41 14.58 27.29
CA ASN A 63 14.00 14.94 28.57
C ASN A 63 15.51 14.61 28.61
N GLU A 64 16.17 14.92 29.72
CA GLU A 64 17.62 14.68 29.92
C GLU A 64 18.01 13.19 29.85
N LEU A 65 17.05 12.29 30.05
CA LEU A 65 17.24 10.84 29.97
C LEU A 65 16.97 10.26 28.57
N GLY A 66 16.62 11.10 27.59
CA GLY A 66 16.29 10.69 26.23
C GLY A 66 14.90 10.05 26.07
N GLY A 67 14.04 10.16 27.08
CA GLY A 67 12.64 9.78 27.00
C GLY A 67 11.75 10.94 26.50
N PRO A 68 10.51 10.66 26.04
CA PRO A 68 9.59 11.70 25.60
C PRO A 68 9.29 12.73 26.69
N PHE A 69 9.42 14.01 26.37
CA PHE A 69 9.00 15.10 27.25
C PHE A 69 7.50 15.35 27.12
N ILE A 70 6.77 15.09 28.20
CA ILE A 70 5.33 15.38 28.27
C ILE A 70 5.13 16.60 29.16
N ASN A 71 4.43 17.59 28.62
CA ASN A 71 4.00 18.76 29.38
C ASN A 71 2.76 18.39 30.22
N ASN A 72 2.94 17.60 31.28
CA ASN A 72 1.87 17.28 32.21
C ASN A 72 2.07 18.04 33.53
N PRO A 73 1.25 19.07 33.83
CA PRO A 73 1.36 19.84 35.07
C PRO A 73 1.05 19.04 36.34
N LEU A 74 0.59 17.79 36.22
CA LEU A 74 0.25 16.89 37.33
C LEU A 74 1.28 15.77 37.55
N ALA A 75 2.36 15.70 36.76
CA ALA A 75 3.39 14.68 36.93
C ALA A 75 4.29 15.01 38.13
N THR A 76 3.96 14.45 39.30
CA THR A 76 4.85 14.39 40.47
C THR A 76 4.88 12.92 40.94
N PRO A 77 6.04 12.25 40.99
CA PRO A 77 7.42 12.72 40.72
C PRO A 77 7.85 12.66 39.23
N PRO A 78 9.01 13.27 38.87
CA PRO A 78 9.56 13.32 37.50
C PRO A 78 9.90 11.97 36.86
N ASP A 79 9.98 10.90 37.67
CA ASP A 79 10.36 9.55 37.25
C ASP A 79 9.15 8.63 37.01
N ASP A 80 7.92 9.13 37.13
CA ASP A 80 6.75 8.34 36.77
C ASP A 80 6.80 8.09 35.25
N LYS A 81 6.51 6.85 34.83
CA LYS A 81 6.47 6.41 33.43
C LYS A 81 5.26 7.01 32.71
N VAL A 82 5.21 8.33 32.74
CA VAL A 82 4.11 9.22 32.36
C VAL A 82 3.73 8.97 30.92
N TYR A 83 4.71 8.67 30.06
CA TYR A 83 4.43 8.43 28.65
C TYR A 83 3.52 7.24 28.43
N ARG A 84 3.87 6.06 28.95
CA ARG A 84 2.99 4.90 28.80
C ARG A 84 1.66 5.14 29.51
N LYS A 85 1.67 5.64 30.74
CA LYS A 85 0.45 5.90 31.51
C LYS A 85 -0.61 6.73 30.76
N TYR A 86 -0.21 7.72 29.96
CA TYR A 86 -1.15 8.59 29.24
C TYR A 86 -1.29 8.29 27.75
N TYR A 87 -0.31 7.63 27.13
CA TYR A 87 -0.23 7.48 25.68
C TYR A 87 0.02 6.04 25.20
N GLU A 88 -0.06 5.03 26.08
CA GLU A 88 0.08 3.60 25.76
C GLU A 88 -1.04 3.02 24.90
N GLN A 89 -2.00 3.79 24.41
CA GLN A 89 -2.96 3.32 23.41
C GLN A 89 -3.08 4.28 22.24
N SER A 90 -2.11 5.20 22.13
CA SER A 90 -2.12 6.21 21.09
C SER A 90 -1.78 5.60 19.73
N ILE A 91 -2.56 5.98 18.72
CA ILE A 91 -2.37 5.57 17.33
C ILE A 91 -2.15 6.83 16.50
N PHE A 92 -1.04 6.90 15.77
CA PHE A 92 -0.81 7.97 14.81
C PHE A 92 -1.50 7.59 13.50
N ARG A 93 -2.66 8.20 13.27
CA ARG A 93 -3.48 7.99 12.09
C ARG A 93 -3.14 9.02 11.00
N LEU A 94 -2.71 8.52 9.86
CA LEU A 94 -2.13 9.32 8.78
C LEU A 94 -2.82 8.93 7.47
N TYR A 95 -3.12 9.91 6.62
CA TYR A 95 -3.59 9.68 5.26
C TYR A 95 -2.43 9.70 4.28
N LEU A 96 -2.44 8.77 3.33
CA LEU A 96 -1.52 8.77 2.20
C LEU A 96 -2.25 9.33 0.98
N LYS A 97 -1.90 10.55 0.57
CA LYS A 97 -2.48 11.24 -0.59
C LYS A 97 -1.58 11.09 -1.81
N SER A 98 -2.17 10.82 -2.96
CA SER A 98 -1.46 10.91 -4.24
C SER A 98 -1.27 12.37 -4.62
N ARG A 99 -0.03 12.78 -4.90
CA ARG A 99 0.26 14.07 -5.55
C ARG A 99 0.08 14.03 -7.06
N ASN A 100 0.05 12.82 -7.63
CA ASN A 100 -0.05 12.60 -9.06
C ASN A 100 -1.32 11.79 -9.37
N ASN A 101 -2.24 12.36 -10.14
CA ASN A 101 -3.46 11.67 -10.56
C ASN A 101 -3.17 10.46 -11.47
N LEU A 102 -1.99 10.40 -12.08
CA LEU A 102 -1.53 9.27 -12.90
C LEU A 102 -0.71 8.24 -12.10
N PHE A 103 -0.59 8.36 -10.78
CA PHE A 103 0.17 7.42 -9.94
C PHE A 103 -0.22 5.96 -10.22
N SER A 104 -1.53 5.68 -10.23
CA SER A 104 -2.06 4.34 -10.52
C SER A 104 -1.73 3.81 -11.92
N ASN A 105 -1.40 4.67 -12.89
CA ASN A 105 -1.03 4.23 -14.23
C ASN A 105 0.36 3.60 -14.27
N TYR A 106 1.31 4.08 -13.46
CA TYR A 106 2.68 3.55 -13.48
C TYR A 106 3.05 2.74 -12.23
N THR A 107 2.14 2.66 -11.25
CA THR A 107 2.26 1.79 -10.08
C THR A 107 1.44 0.51 -10.26
N ASN A 108 2.01 -0.67 -9.98
CA ASN A 108 1.25 -1.93 -9.92
C ASN A 108 0.45 -2.02 -8.60
N ILE A 109 -0.56 -1.18 -8.50
CA ILE A 109 -1.62 -1.21 -7.50
C ILE A 109 -2.97 -1.34 -8.22
N SER A 110 -3.92 -2.00 -7.58
CA SER A 110 -5.26 -2.22 -8.12
C SER A 110 -6.28 -1.54 -7.22
N PRO A 111 -6.54 -0.23 -7.38
CA PRO A 111 -7.56 0.43 -6.57
C PRO A 111 -8.90 -0.27 -6.79
N VAL A 112 -9.56 -0.65 -5.70
CA VAL A 112 -10.88 -1.28 -5.72
C VAL A 112 -11.89 -0.29 -5.15
N ASN A 113 -12.99 -0.08 -5.87
CA ASN A 113 -14.06 0.81 -5.41
C ASN A 113 -14.53 0.40 -4.00
N GLY A 114 -14.68 1.38 -3.11
CA GLY A 114 -15.04 1.14 -1.71
C GLY A 114 -13.92 0.56 -0.85
N LYS A 115 -12.69 0.44 -1.35
CA LYS A 115 -11.52 0.04 -0.56
C LYS A 115 -10.39 1.06 -0.64
N LYS A 116 -9.58 1.11 0.41
CA LYS A 116 -8.34 1.89 0.47
C LYS A 116 -7.21 1.02 0.97
N TYR A 117 -5.97 1.38 0.66
CA TYR A 117 -4.81 0.71 1.24
C TYR A 117 -4.72 1.03 2.74
N TYR A 118 -4.25 0.08 3.54
CA TYR A 118 -4.07 0.17 4.97
C TYR A 118 -2.68 -0.34 5.34
N PHE A 119 -1.86 0.55 5.87
CA PHE A 119 -0.49 0.28 6.28
C PHE A 119 -0.35 0.40 7.79
N SER A 120 0.51 -0.41 8.38
CA SER A 120 0.75 -0.35 9.81
C SER A 120 2.08 -0.93 10.25
N ASN A 121 2.65 -0.39 11.33
CA ASN A 121 3.80 -0.99 12.02
C ASN A 121 3.45 -2.31 12.75
N VAL A 122 2.16 -2.70 12.81
CA VAL A 122 1.75 -4.03 13.30
C VAL A 122 1.55 -5.06 12.18
N ALA A 123 1.87 -4.70 10.93
CA ALA A 123 1.89 -5.64 9.80
C ALA A 123 2.94 -6.77 9.97
N ASN A 124 3.90 -6.58 10.88
CA ASN A 124 4.97 -7.54 11.21
C ASN A 124 5.76 -8.04 9.99
N ASN A 125 5.96 -7.16 9.00
CA ASN A 125 6.66 -7.47 7.78
C ASN A 125 8.11 -6.93 7.83
N LYS A 126 8.98 -7.69 8.48
CA LYS A 126 10.41 -7.37 8.55
C LYS A 126 11.18 -8.22 7.55
N ARG A 127 12.12 -7.62 6.82
CA ARG A 127 13.03 -8.32 5.90
C ARG A 127 14.44 -7.78 6.09
N GLY A 128 15.36 -8.64 6.55
CA GLY A 128 16.66 -8.19 7.04
C GLY A 128 16.51 -7.09 8.11
N SER A 129 17.06 -5.91 7.85
CA SER A 129 16.95 -4.73 8.72
C SER A 129 15.79 -3.79 8.37
N VAL A 130 15.08 -4.02 7.27
CA VAL A 130 14.02 -3.15 6.77
C VAL A 130 12.68 -3.50 7.42
N LEU A 131 11.97 -2.48 7.90
CA LEU A 131 10.64 -2.60 8.50
C LEU A 131 9.59 -2.13 7.50
N PHE A 132 8.87 -3.04 6.87
CA PHE A 132 7.78 -2.69 5.96
C PHE A 132 6.49 -2.46 6.73
N ALA A 133 5.75 -1.42 6.32
CA ALA A 133 4.41 -1.13 6.85
C ALA A 133 3.28 -1.84 6.08
N SER A 134 3.59 -2.44 4.92
CA SER A 134 2.69 -3.35 4.21
C SER A 134 2.73 -4.74 4.84
N LYS A 135 1.66 -5.51 4.68
CA LYS A 135 1.64 -6.93 4.99
C LYS A 135 2.65 -7.69 4.13
N ALA A 136 3.04 -8.87 4.61
CA ALA A 136 3.83 -9.78 3.81
C ALA A 136 3.04 -10.20 2.55
N ILE A 137 3.73 -10.26 1.41
CA ILE A 137 3.19 -10.85 0.19
C ILE A 137 2.89 -12.32 0.48
N ALA A 138 1.78 -12.85 -0.04
CA ALA A 138 1.44 -14.25 0.18
C ALA A 138 2.46 -15.18 -0.51
N ASP A 139 2.72 -16.32 0.11
CA ASP A 139 3.51 -17.38 -0.51
C ASP A 139 2.80 -17.89 -1.78
N HIS A 140 3.62 -18.32 -2.73
CA HIS A 140 3.14 -19.08 -3.89
C HIS A 140 2.37 -20.32 -3.43
N ALA A 141 1.27 -20.62 -4.14
CA ALA A 141 0.39 -21.73 -3.87
C ALA A 141 0.09 -22.51 -5.16
N ASN A 142 0.21 -23.83 -5.07
CA ASN A 142 -0.12 -24.73 -6.17
C ASN A 142 -1.61 -24.65 -6.53
N ALA A 143 -1.94 -24.94 -7.79
CA ALA A 143 -3.29 -24.88 -8.35
C ALA A 143 -3.97 -23.50 -8.25
N THR A 144 -3.22 -22.44 -7.97
CA THR A 144 -3.73 -21.07 -7.97
C THR A 144 -3.63 -20.48 -9.37
N ASN A 145 -4.71 -19.82 -9.81
CA ASN A 145 -4.73 -19.07 -11.05
C ASN A 145 -4.16 -17.66 -10.79
N TYR A 146 -3.01 -17.39 -11.38
CA TYR A 146 -2.33 -16.11 -11.32
C TYR A 146 -2.62 -15.29 -12.57
N VAL A 147 -2.85 -13.99 -12.38
CA VAL A 147 -3.01 -13.02 -13.47
C VAL A 147 -1.83 -12.06 -13.49
N PRO A 148 -1.48 -11.47 -14.65
CA PRO A 148 -0.45 -10.46 -14.77
C PRO A 148 -0.53 -9.37 -13.69
N GLY A 149 0.58 -9.09 -13.03
CA GLY A 149 0.68 -8.17 -11.90
C GLY A 149 0.48 -8.80 -10.53
N THR A 150 0.07 -10.08 -10.44
CA THR A 150 -0.02 -10.78 -9.15
C THR A 150 1.38 -11.05 -8.60
N MET A 151 1.61 -10.69 -7.34
CA MET A 151 2.90 -10.91 -6.66
C MET A 151 2.79 -12.06 -5.67
N VAL A 152 3.84 -12.89 -5.64
CA VAL A 152 3.97 -14.00 -4.69
C VAL A 152 5.39 -14.07 -4.15
N MET A 153 5.55 -14.58 -2.94
CA MET A 153 6.87 -14.97 -2.43
C MET A 153 7.15 -16.42 -2.80
N LYS A 154 8.42 -16.74 -3.06
CA LYS A 154 8.86 -18.13 -3.06
C LYS A 154 8.88 -18.62 -1.61
N PRO A 155 8.14 -19.71 -1.27
CA PRO A 155 8.00 -20.16 0.11
C PRO A 155 9.35 -20.38 0.81
N GLY A 156 9.46 -19.89 2.05
CA GLY A 156 10.68 -20.00 2.85
C GLY A 156 11.85 -19.09 2.43
N THR A 157 11.60 -18.10 1.56
CA THR A 157 12.61 -17.13 1.10
C THR A 157 12.05 -15.71 1.09
N ASP A 158 12.92 -14.72 0.85
CA ASP A 158 12.53 -13.31 0.66
C ASP A 158 12.40 -12.93 -0.84
N ASN A 159 12.46 -13.91 -1.75
CA ASN A 159 12.38 -13.67 -3.18
C ASN A 159 10.94 -13.48 -3.61
N VAL A 160 10.65 -12.33 -4.20
CA VAL A 160 9.32 -11.97 -4.73
C VAL A 160 9.31 -12.12 -6.24
N PHE A 161 8.22 -12.67 -6.76
CA PHE A 161 7.96 -12.83 -8.19
C PHE A 161 6.64 -12.16 -8.56
N GLU A 162 6.60 -11.56 -9.75
CA GLU A 162 5.41 -11.02 -10.38
C GLU A 162 5.00 -11.92 -11.54
N ALA A 163 3.73 -12.33 -11.58
CA ALA A 163 3.17 -13.02 -12.73
C ALA A 163 3.13 -12.05 -13.93
N ILE A 164 3.64 -12.46 -15.08
CA ILE A 164 3.65 -11.66 -16.32
C ILE A 164 2.69 -12.21 -17.38
N THR A 165 2.16 -13.41 -17.18
CA THR A 165 1.13 -14.03 -18.01
C THR A 165 0.07 -14.71 -17.14
N LYS A 166 -1.16 -14.82 -17.65
CA LYS A 166 -2.22 -15.56 -16.95
C LYS A 166 -1.92 -17.05 -17.03
N HIS A 167 -1.85 -17.72 -15.89
CA HIS A 167 -1.60 -19.16 -15.83
C HIS A 167 -2.07 -19.75 -14.50
N THR A 168 -2.27 -21.07 -14.49
CA THR A 168 -2.41 -21.83 -13.24
C THR A 168 -1.09 -22.48 -12.93
N SER A 169 -0.51 -22.19 -11.77
CA SER A 169 0.76 -22.80 -11.39
C SER A 169 0.53 -24.18 -10.79
N VAL A 170 1.38 -25.14 -11.13
CA VAL A 170 1.30 -26.54 -10.67
C VAL A 170 2.31 -26.82 -9.56
N ALA A 171 3.43 -26.10 -9.52
CA ALA A 171 4.48 -26.28 -8.52
C ALA A 171 5.28 -25.00 -8.28
N VAL A 172 5.91 -24.88 -7.10
CA VAL A 172 6.84 -23.77 -6.77
C VAL A 172 8.00 -23.66 -7.77
N ALA A 173 8.41 -24.77 -8.40
CA ALA A 173 9.44 -24.76 -9.44
C ALA A 173 9.06 -23.93 -10.67
N ASP A 174 7.77 -23.68 -10.89
CA ASP A 174 7.27 -22.81 -11.97
C ASP A 174 7.76 -21.38 -11.82
N LEU A 175 8.15 -20.93 -10.62
CA LEU A 175 8.72 -19.59 -10.41
C LEU A 175 10.02 -19.36 -11.19
N ASN A 176 10.67 -20.42 -11.67
CA ASN A 176 11.84 -20.33 -12.55
C ASN A 176 11.46 -20.18 -14.05
N ASP A 177 10.19 -20.32 -14.41
CA ASP A 177 9.70 -20.16 -15.78
C ASP A 177 9.55 -18.66 -16.11
N THR A 178 10.55 -18.14 -16.81
CA THR A 178 10.65 -16.71 -17.20
C THR A 178 9.60 -16.27 -18.22
N SER A 179 8.80 -17.20 -18.74
CA SER A 179 7.62 -16.87 -19.57
C SER A 179 6.37 -16.59 -18.73
N LYS A 180 6.38 -16.98 -17.44
CA LYS A 180 5.25 -16.84 -16.51
C LYS A 180 5.54 -15.87 -15.38
N TRP A 181 6.79 -15.83 -14.92
CA TRP A 181 7.20 -15.09 -13.74
C TRP A 181 8.40 -14.20 -14.03
N GLU A 182 8.42 -13.06 -13.35
CA GLU A 182 9.59 -12.20 -13.31
C GLU A 182 9.99 -11.92 -11.85
N PRO A 183 11.26 -12.10 -11.47
CA PRO A 183 11.72 -11.71 -10.14
C PRO A 183 11.66 -10.19 -9.95
N LEU A 184 11.27 -9.76 -8.75
CA LEU A 184 11.30 -8.36 -8.33
C LEU A 184 12.51 -8.06 -7.45
N SER A 185 12.93 -6.80 -7.42
CA SER A 185 14.13 -6.36 -6.70
C SER A 185 13.92 -6.18 -5.20
N ALA A 186 12.68 -6.08 -4.72
CA ALA A 186 12.39 -5.89 -3.30
C ALA A 186 11.57 -7.02 -2.71
N ALA A 187 11.71 -7.16 -1.39
CA ALA A 187 11.11 -8.24 -0.61
C ALA A 187 9.66 -7.97 -0.18
N ALA A 188 9.12 -6.76 -0.41
CA ALA A 188 7.76 -6.40 -0.02
C ALA A 188 7.19 -5.26 -0.87
N TYR A 189 5.92 -5.39 -1.20
CA TYR A 189 5.11 -4.44 -1.96
C TYR A 189 3.67 -4.45 -1.44
N PRO A 190 2.92 -3.34 -1.54
CA PRO A 190 1.47 -3.33 -1.31
C PRO A 190 0.75 -4.26 -2.28
N THR A 191 -0.15 -5.09 -1.75
CA THR A 191 -0.98 -6.02 -2.52
C THR A 191 -2.46 -5.82 -2.19
N ALA A 192 -3.35 -6.66 -2.73
CA ALA A 192 -4.76 -6.67 -2.34
C ALA A 192 -4.96 -7.00 -0.84
N ASN A 193 -4.00 -7.68 -0.19
CA ASN A 193 -4.08 -7.98 1.25
C ASN A 193 -3.92 -6.73 2.12
N ASP A 194 -3.32 -5.68 1.57
CA ASP A 194 -3.17 -4.38 2.22
C ASP A 194 -4.42 -3.51 2.03
N GLN A 195 -5.48 -3.99 1.40
CA GLN A 195 -6.70 -3.22 1.23
C GLN A 195 -7.72 -3.51 2.33
N VAL A 196 -8.39 -2.46 2.78
CA VAL A 196 -9.52 -2.54 3.71
C VAL A 196 -10.75 -1.92 3.07
N GLU A 197 -11.90 -2.50 3.32
CA GLU A 197 -13.19 -1.92 2.93
C GLU A 197 -13.47 -0.66 3.74
N CYS A 198 -13.99 0.38 3.11
CA CYS A 198 -14.16 1.70 3.72
C CYS A 198 -15.62 2.15 3.68
N SER A 199 -16.08 2.75 4.76
CA SER A 199 -17.33 3.52 4.79
C SER A 199 -17.00 5.00 5.03
N THR A 200 -17.34 5.84 4.05
CA THR A 200 -17.08 7.29 4.09
C THR A 200 -18.32 8.09 4.50
N SER A 201 -19.51 7.61 4.17
CA SER A 201 -20.78 8.27 4.54
C SER A 201 -21.24 7.94 5.97
N GLY A 202 -20.65 6.93 6.59
CA GLY A 202 -21.16 6.34 7.83
C GLY A 202 -22.44 5.53 7.63
N GLN A 203 -22.84 5.27 6.39
CA GLN A 203 -23.84 4.28 6.03
C GLN A 203 -23.11 3.09 5.39
N TYR A 204 -23.14 1.96 6.05
CA TYR A 204 -22.55 0.71 5.57
C TYR A 204 -23.65 -0.30 5.28
N THR A 205 -23.49 -1.14 4.26
CA THR A 205 -24.46 -2.21 3.96
C THR A 205 -23.74 -3.54 3.99
N LEU A 206 -24.16 -4.43 4.89
CA LEU A 206 -23.59 -5.76 5.00
C LEU A 206 -24.47 -6.76 4.22
N ALA A 207 -23.91 -7.35 3.17
CA ALA A 207 -24.56 -8.39 2.40
C ALA A 207 -24.55 -9.73 3.16
N LEU A 208 -25.72 -10.35 3.27
CA LEU A 208 -25.96 -11.65 3.88
C LEU A 208 -26.08 -12.74 2.80
N PRO A 209 -25.75 -14.00 3.13
CA PRO A 209 -25.85 -15.11 2.18
C PRO A 209 -27.29 -15.48 1.80
N ALA A 210 -28.28 -15.10 2.61
CA ALA A 210 -29.70 -15.30 2.34
C ALA A 210 -30.53 -14.19 3.02
N PRO A 211 -31.76 -13.91 2.53
CA PRO A 211 -32.69 -13.01 3.21
C PRO A 211 -32.99 -13.48 4.64
N VAL A 212 -33.06 -12.54 5.59
CA VAL A 212 -33.38 -12.84 7.00
C VAL A 212 -34.59 -12.01 7.47
N PRO A 213 -35.48 -12.58 8.30
CA PRO A 213 -36.58 -11.85 8.94
C PRO A 213 -36.12 -11.08 10.20
N ARG A 214 -34.91 -11.35 10.70
CA ARG A 214 -34.30 -10.71 11.87
C ARG A 214 -32.81 -10.53 11.65
N ALA A 215 -32.31 -9.32 11.89
CA ALA A 215 -30.88 -9.00 11.90
C ALA A 215 -30.45 -8.54 13.29
N GLU A 216 -29.54 -9.27 13.91
CA GLU A 216 -28.86 -8.86 15.14
C GLU A 216 -27.48 -8.28 14.79
N ILE A 217 -27.32 -6.98 15.03
CA ILE A 217 -26.16 -6.19 14.64
C ILE A 217 -25.29 -5.93 15.87
N ALA A 218 -24.01 -6.27 15.79
CA ALA A 218 -23.01 -5.96 16.79
C ALA A 218 -21.77 -5.34 16.12
N ILE A 219 -21.23 -4.29 16.73
CA ILE A 219 -20.06 -3.56 16.23
C ILE A 219 -18.95 -3.67 17.27
N TYR A 220 -17.75 -4.04 16.82
CA TYR A 220 -16.57 -4.14 17.65
C TYR A 220 -15.46 -3.25 17.09
N ALA A 221 -14.82 -2.44 17.92
CA ALA A 221 -13.63 -1.67 17.56
C ALA A 221 -12.40 -2.58 17.54
N PHE A 222 -11.47 -2.28 16.62
CA PHE A 222 -10.15 -2.86 16.67
C PHE A 222 -9.38 -2.33 17.87
N ASP A 223 -8.87 -3.25 18.69
CA ASP A 223 -7.93 -2.95 19.76
C ASP A 223 -6.65 -3.74 19.51
N PHE A 224 -5.53 -3.02 19.45
CA PHE A 224 -4.25 -3.67 19.37
C PHE A 224 -3.80 -4.07 20.78
N ASN A 225 -4.15 -5.29 21.17
CA ASN A 225 -3.54 -5.96 22.31
C ASN A 225 -2.31 -6.76 21.82
N PRO A 226 -1.10 -6.57 22.37
CA PRO A 226 0.10 -7.28 21.92
C PRO A 226 0.03 -8.81 22.01
N VAL A 227 -0.84 -9.36 22.86
CA VAL A 227 -1.02 -10.81 23.04
C VAL A 227 -2.04 -11.36 22.04
N THR A 228 -3.13 -10.62 21.79
CA THR A 228 -4.22 -11.06 20.92
C THR A 228 -4.85 -9.83 20.26
N PRO A 229 -4.21 -9.26 19.23
CA PRO A 229 -4.76 -8.10 18.54
C PRO A 229 -6.04 -8.52 17.84
N GLY A 230 -7.11 -7.73 17.98
CA GLY A 230 -8.41 -8.17 17.49
C GLY A 230 -9.54 -7.17 17.73
N PHE A 231 -10.74 -7.64 17.42
CA PHE A 231 -11.98 -6.87 17.56
C PHE A 231 -12.73 -7.33 18.79
N THR A 232 -12.27 -6.91 19.96
CA THR A 232 -12.76 -7.38 21.27
C THR A 232 -13.58 -6.32 22.00
N ILE A 233 -13.45 -5.05 21.65
CA ILE A 233 -14.16 -3.94 22.32
C ILE A 233 -15.50 -3.72 21.63
N ALA A 234 -16.60 -4.07 22.29
CA ALA A 234 -17.94 -3.75 21.81
C ALA A 234 -18.15 -2.22 21.80
N VAL A 235 -18.72 -1.69 20.72
CA VAL A 235 -19.02 -0.26 20.57
C VAL A 235 -20.52 -0.07 20.50
N GLY A 236 -21.10 0.29 21.64
CA GLY A 236 -22.55 0.43 21.80
C GLY A 236 -23.26 -0.89 22.13
N GLU A 237 -24.58 -0.78 22.27
CA GLU A 237 -25.45 -1.94 22.47
C GLU A 237 -25.74 -2.65 21.14
N LYS A 238 -26.13 -3.92 21.22
CA LYS A 238 -26.57 -4.66 20.04
C LYS A 238 -27.88 -4.08 19.52
N GLU A 239 -27.95 -3.86 18.22
CA GLU A 239 -29.18 -3.44 17.55
C GLU A 239 -29.91 -4.67 17.00
N ILE A 240 -31.23 -4.70 17.09
CA ILE A 240 -32.07 -5.74 16.48
C ILE A 240 -33.04 -5.08 15.51
N GLN A 241 -33.00 -5.52 14.26
CA GLN A 241 -33.96 -5.14 13.23
C GLN A 241 -34.86 -6.34 12.90
N TYR A 242 -36.16 -6.08 12.75
CA TYR A 242 -37.17 -7.05 12.36
C TYR A 242 -37.76 -6.68 11.00
N PHE A 243 -38.01 -7.68 10.17
CA PHE A 243 -38.60 -7.52 8.85
C PHE A 243 -39.88 -8.35 8.76
N ASN A 244 -40.90 -7.82 8.07
CA ASN A 244 -42.14 -8.55 7.89
C ASN A 244 -41.94 -9.75 6.95
N VAL A 245 -42.86 -10.70 7.02
CA VAL A 245 -42.90 -11.84 6.10
C VAL A 245 -43.06 -11.33 4.66
N GLY A 246 -42.18 -11.77 3.77
CA GLY A 246 -42.12 -11.30 2.38
C GLY A 246 -41.28 -10.03 2.17
N GLU A 247 -40.76 -9.43 3.25
CA GLU A 247 -39.86 -8.26 3.23
C GLU A 247 -38.46 -8.58 3.79
N GLU A 248 -38.11 -9.87 3.89
CA GLU A 248 -36.82 -10.31 4.41
C GLU A 248 -35.65 -9.70 3.61
N GLN A 249 -34.61 -9.24 4.31
CA GLN A 249 -33.51 -8.50 3.70
C GLN A 249 -32.25 -9.36 3.57
N SER A 250 -31.61 -9.30 2.40
CA SER A 250 -30.27 -9.89 2.15
C SER A 250 -29.14 -8.86 2.26
N ALA A 251 -29.47 -7.60 2.55
CA ALA A 251 -28.53 -6.50 2.67
C ALA A 251 -28.95 -5.61 3.84
N ILE A 252 -28.18 -5.59 4.92
CA ILE A 252 -28.56 -4.92 6.16
C ILE A 252 -27.81 -3.60 6.29
N PRO A 253 -28.51 -2.45 6.36
CA PRO A 253 -27.89 -1.17 6.60
C PRO A 253 -27.41 -1.07 8.05
N VAL A 254 -26.18 -0.56 8.23
CA VAL A 254 -25.52 -0.37 9.51
C VAL A 254 -25.00 1.06 9.57
N LYS A 255 -25.44 1.81 10.59
CA LYS A 255 -25.08 3.22 10.77
C LYS A 255 -23.79 3.35 11.60
N LEU A 256 -22.72 3.79 10.97
CA LEU A 256 -21.41 4.02 11.58
C LEU A 256 -21.16 5.50 11.92
N SER A 257 -22.05 6.41 11.51
CA SER A 257 -21.82 7.86 11.64
C SER A 257 -21.63 8.40 13.07
N HIS A 258 -21.97 7.59 14.08
CA HIS A 258 -21.81 7.91 15.49
C HIS A 258 -20.46 7.49 16.07
N LEU A 259 -19.69 6.71 15.31
CA LEU A 259 -18.39 6.18 15.71
C LEU A 259 -17.29 7.20 15.45
N LYS A 260 -16.14 7.03 16.11
CA LYS A 260 -14.91 7.74 15.73
C LYS A 260 -14.31 7.09 14.48
N PRO A 261 -13.48 7.79 13.71
CA PRO A 261 -12.72 7.15 12.64
C PRO A 261 -11.87 5.98 13.15
N GLY A 262 -11.82 4.86 12.42
CA GLY A 262 -11.04 3.69 12.80
C GLY A 262 -11.52 2.38 12.16
N ARG A 263 -10.92 1.27 12.59
CA ARG A 263 -11.27 -0.09 12.15
C ARG A 263 -12.33 -0.71 13.04
N TYR A 264 -13.34 -1.30 12.40
CA TYR A 264 -14.45 -1.98 13.05
C TYR A 264 -14.70 -3.34 12.44
N LYS A 265 -15.15 -4.29 13.26
CA LYS A 265 -15.76 -5.53 12.82
C LYS A 265 -17.25 -5.43 13.05
N ILE A 266 -18.00 -5.46 11.97
CA ILE A 266 -19.46 -5.46 11.97
C ILE A 266 -19.90 -6.91 11.86
N THR A 267 -20.76 -7.34 12.77
CA THR A 267 -21.36 -8.68 12.77
C THR A 267 -22.86 -8.54 12.66
N VAL A 268 -23.44 -9.20 11.67
CA VAL A 268 -24.90 -9.32 11.52
C VAL A 268 -25.25 -10.80 11.51
N ASN A 269 -25.94 -11.24 12.56
CA ASN A 269 -26.14 -12.67 12.85
C ASN A 269 -24.79 -13.42 12.88
N ALA A 270 -24.56 -14.36 11.95
CA ALA A 270 -23.30 -15.10 11.82
C ALA A 270 -22.31 -14.51 10.80
N THR A 271 -22.70 -13.48 10.05
CA THR A 271 -21.85 -12.88 9.00
C THR A 271 -21.08 -11.71 9.57
N SER A 272 -19.76 -11.66 9.35
CA SER A 272 -18.93 -10.53 9.76
C SER A 272 -18.13 -9.91 8.62
N ARG A 273 -17.89 -8.60 8.72
CA ARG A 273 -17.02 -7.83 7.82
C ARG A 273 -16.16 -6.86 8.61
N GLU A 274 -14.91 -6.70 8.19
CA GLU A 274 -14.03 -5.63 8.66
C GLU A 274 -14.21 -4.40 7.78
N VAL A 275 -14.44 -3.25 8.41
CA VAL A 275 -14.66 -1.97 7.74
C VAL A 275 -13.84 -0.90 8.43
N TYR A 276 -13.19 -0.06 7.65
CA TYR A 276 -12.61 1.18 8.09
C TYR A 276 -13.66 2.29 7.94
N TYR A 277 -14.13 2.86 9.04
CA TYR A 277 -15.02 4.01 8.98
C TYR A 277 -14.20 5.29 9.13
N ASP A 278 -14.35 6.21 8.19
CA ASP A 278 -13.83 7.58 8.30
C ASP A 278 -14.40 8.48 7.20
N PRO A 279 -15.10 9.57 7.54
CA PRO A 279 -15.65 10.48 6.54
C PRO A 279 -14.59 11.23 5.71
N ALA A 280 -13.38 11.41 6.22
CA ALA A 280 -12.31 12.07 5.47
C ALA A 280 -11.88 11.29 4.22
N LEU A 281 -12.13 9.97 4.18
CA LEU A 281 -11.76 9.11 3.06
C LEU A 281 -12.63 9.30 1.80
N GLN A 282 -13.61 10.20 1.85
CA GLN A 282 -14.35 10.65 0.67
C GLN A 282 -13.45 11.40 -0.33
N ASP A 283 -12.33 11.98 0.12
CA ASP A 283 -11.33 12.58 -0.76
C ASP A 283 -10.68 11.50 -1.64
N GLU A 284 -10.96 11.56 -2.95
CA GLU A 284 -10.47 10.59 -3.93
C GLU A 284 -8.94 10.57 -4.05
N SER A 285 -8.27 11.66 -3.68
CA SER A 285 -6.80 11.72 -3.69
C SER A 285 -6.16 10.88 -2.57
N ILE A 286 -6.92 10.45 -1.55
CA ILE A 286 -6.42 9.54 -0.52
C ILE A 286 -6.33 8.12 -1.10
N LEU A 287 -5.10 7.63 -1.25
CA LEU A 287 -4.77 6.28 -1.70
C LEU A 287 -4.94 5.25 -0.56
N GLY A 288 -4.66 5.67 0.67
CA GLY A 288 -4.66 4.77 1.82
C GLY A 288 -4.57 5.47 3.16
N ILE A 289 -4.70 4.66 4.20
CA ILE A 289 -4.54 5.01 5.61
C ILE A 289 -3.27 4.33 6.12
N MET A 290 -2.56 5.01 7.01
CA MET A 290 -1.45 4.43 7.76
C MET A 290 -1.69 4.66 9.25
N GLU A 291 -1.69 3.56 10.01
CA GLU A 291 -1.81 3.59 11.47
C GLU A 291 -0.53 3.08 12.11
N ILE A 292 0.13 3.97 12.84
CA ILE A 292 1.36 3.66 13.56
C ILE A 292 1.03 3.56 15.05
N PHE A 293 1.07 2.34 15.57
CA PHE A 293 0.74 2.00 16.95
C PHE A 293 1.92 2.32 17.87
N ASN A 294 1.71 3.17 18.86
CA ASN A 294 2.74 3.64 19.77
C ASN A 294 3.10 2.61 20.85
N HIS A 295 2.18 1.69 21.13
CA HIS A 295 2.16 0.91 22.36
C HIS A 295 2.60 -0.53 22.23
N LEU A 296 3.52 -0.76 21.30
CA LEU A 296 4.12 -2.07 21.16
C LEU A 296 5.01 -2.37 22.38
N PRO A 297 5.04 -3.62 22.87
CA PRO A 297 5.92 -3.99 23.96
C PRO A 297 7.37 -3.63 23.66
N ALA A 298 8.17 -3.27 24.66
CA ALA A 298 9.56 -2.83 24.47
C ALA A 298 10.45 -3.85 23.71
N ALA A 299 10.12 -5.15 23.77
CA ALA A 299 10.83 -6.21 23.05
C ALA A 299 10.44 -6.30 21.56
N ASN A 300 9.35 -5.65 21.14
CA ASN A 300 8.92 -5.63 19.75
C ASN A 300 9.88 -4.77 18.92
N THR A 301 10.35 -5.31 17.79
CA THR A 301 11.30 -4.60 16.90
C THR A 301 10.74 -3.26 16.39
N TYR A 302 9.42 -3.12 16.32
CA TYR A 302 8.71 -1.94 15.85
C TYR A 302 8.41 -0.91 16.97
N ALA A 303 8.73 -1.19 18.24
CA ALA A 303 8.41 -0.32 19.38
C ALA A 303 9.28 0.94 19.45
N PHE A 304 8.69 2.09 19.74
CA PHE A 304 9.40 3.37 19.84
C PHE A 304 10.14 3.57 21.15
N LEU A 305 9.87 2.76 22.17
CA LEU A 305 10.43 2.93 23.50
C LEU A 305 11.01 1.62 24.00
N ASN A 306 12.20 1.68 24.61
CA ASN A 306 12.76 0.53 25.33
C ASN A 306 12.08 0.36 26.71
N ALA A 307 12.55 -0.58 27.52
CA ALA A 307 11.99 -0.83 28.86
C ALA A 307 12.17 0.35 29.84
N ALA A 308 13.16 1.21 29.58
CA ALA A 308 13.46 2.42 30.33
C ALA A 308 12.79 3.68 29.74
N GLU A 309 11.85 3.53 28.80
CA GLU A 309 11.15 4.62 28.12
C GLU A 309 12.06 5.58 27.34
N ILE A 310 13.25 5.13 26.96
CA ILE A 310 14.14 5.87 26.06
C ILE A 310 13.69 5.62 24.63
N ILE A 311 13.66 6.69 23.82
CA ILE A 311 13.27 6.64 22.42
C ILE A 311 14.20 5.75 21.61
N GLN A 312 13.60 4.95 20.73
CA GLN A 312 14.21 4.06 19.77
C GLN A 312 13.70 4.46 18.39
N PRO A 313 14.39 5.36 17.68
CA PRO A 313 13.92 5.87 16.41
C PRO A 313 13.66 4.73 15.42
N LYS A 314 12.50 4.77 14.74
CA LYS A 314 12.15 3.74 13.74
C LYS A 314 12.05 4.33 12.35
N GLN A 315 12.45 3.53 11.37
CA GLN A 315 12.25 3.81 9.97
C GLN A 315 11.40 2.70 9.36
N TYR A 316 10.21 3.07 8.88
CA TYR A 316 9.32 2.20 8.15
C TYR A 316 9.44 2.47 6.65
N THR A 317 9.13 1.46 5.83
CA THR A 317 9.17 1.55 4.38
C THR A 317 7.84 1.13 3.78
N ILE A 318 7.38 1.90 2.80
CA ILE A 318 6.34 1.50 1.84
C ILE A 318 7.00 1.58 0.48
N GLN A 319 7.14 0.44 -0.19
CA GLN A 319 7.74 0.36 -1.52
C GLN A 319 6.71 -0.02 -2.55
N PHE A 320 6.55 0.82 -3.58
CA PHE A 320 5.58 0.61 -4.64
C PHE A 320 6.22 -0.05 -5.88
N PRO A 321 5.57 -1.07 -6.45
CA PRO A 321 6.07 -1.72 -7.65
C PRO A 321 5.75 -0.90 -8.91
N ALA A 322 6.64 -0.93 -9.90
CA ALA A 322 6.35 -0.37 -11.22
C ALA A 322 5.34 -1.26 -11.95
N ARG A 323 4.38 -0.62 -12.64
CA ARG A 323 3.43 -1.35 -13.48
C ARG A 323 4.11 -1.91 -14.71
N ARG A 324 3.90 -3.19 -14.98
CA ARG A 324 4.25 -3.82 -16.26
C ARG A 324 3.08 -3.75 -17.24
N VAL A 325 3.36 -3.33 -18.46
CA VAL A 325 2.37 -3.22 -19.54
C VAL A 325 2.96 -3.75 -20.84
N LEU A 326 2.12 -4.16 -21.79
CA LEU A 326 2.58 -4.38 -23.14
C LEU A 326 2.97 -3.04 -23.78
N TRP A 327 4.10 -3.02 -24.45
CA TRP A 327 4.55 -1.87 -25.21
C TRP A 327 4.16 -2.08 -26.66
N LYS A 328 3.40 -1.13 -27.21
CA LYS A 328 2.96 -1.15 -28.60
C LYS A 328 3.49 0.07 -29.35
N TYR A 329 4.18 -0.18 -30.44
CA TYR A 329 4.67 0.84 -31.35
C TYR A 329 4.00 0.73 -32.71
N THR A 330 3.19 1.71 -33.04
CA THR A 330 2.45 1.76 -34.31
C THR A 330 3.33 2.43 -35.36
N ARG A 331 3.80 1.67 -36.35
CA ARG A 331 4.64 2.19 -37.43
C ARG A 331 3.81 2.93 -38.47
N LYS A 332 4.29 4.09 -38.91
CA LYS A 332 3.70 4.83 -40.03
C LYS A 332 4.06 4.19 -41.38
N ASP A 333 5.26 3.65 -41.49
CA ASP A 333 5.85 3.17 -42.73
C ASP A 333 6.17 1.67 -42.66
N ALA A 334 5.76 0.93 -43.70
CA ALA A 334 6.06 -0.49 -43.85
C ALA A 334 7.57 -0.79 -44.00
N ARG A 335 8.37 0.24 -44.33
CA ARG A 335 9.84 0.16 -44.33
C ARG A 335 10.41 -0.13 -42.95
N ALA A 336 9.75 0.25 -41.85
CA ALA A 336 10.21 -0.15 -40.52
C ALA A 336 9.98 -1.66 -40.35
N LEU A 337 11.04 -2.46 -40.28
CA LEU A 337 10.99 -3.92 -40.36
C LEU A 337 10.97 -4.61 -38.99
N SER A 338 11.79 -4.13 -38.05
CA SER A 338 11.92 -4.74 -36.73
C SER A 338 12.25 -3.72 -35.65
N LEU A 339 11.79 -4.01 -34.43
CA LEU A 339 12.16 -3.33 -33.21
C LEU A 339 12.86 -4.33 -32.31
N THR A 340 14.12 -4.08 -31.97
CA THR A 340 14.92 -4.98 -31.12
C THR A 340 15.57 -4.22 -29.98
N ASP A 341 15.62 -4.85 -28.81
CA ASP A 341 16.41 -4.38 -27.68
C ASP A 341 17.82 -4.98 -27.73
N THR A 342 18.85 -4.14 -27.82
CA THR A 342 20.26 -4.54 -27.80
C THR A 342 20.87 -4.57 -26.39
N GLY A 343 20.07 -4.26 -25.37
CA GLY A 343 20.48 -4.25 -23.98
C GLY A 343 20.50 -5.64 -23.34
N GLY A 344 20.95 -5.69 -22.08
CA GLY A 344 21.05 -6.96 -21.33
C GLY A 344 19.70 -7.62 -21.03
N THR A 345 18.59 -6.88 -21.06
CA THR A 345 17.24 -7.44 -20.85
C THR A 345 16.69 -8.13 -22.11
N ALA A 346 17.13 -7.71 -23.29
CA ALA A 346 16.75 -8.25 -24.59
C ALA A 346 15.22 -8.37 -24.78
N TYR A 347 14.48 -7.28 -24.56
CA TYR A 347 13.05 -7.23 -24.85
C TYR A 347 12.74 -7.61 -26.31
N ALA A 348 11.86 -8.61 -26.47
CA ALA A 348 11.43 -9.10 -27.77
C ALA A 348 10.10 -8.46 -28.21
N PHE A 349 10.01 -8.12 -29.49
CA PHE A 349 8.81 -7.55 -30.11
C PHE A 349 8.40 -8.36 -31.33
N SER A 350 7.09 -8.54 -31.50
CA SER A 350 6.49 -9.15 -32.68
C SER A 350 5.85 -8.08 -33.54
N LEU A 351 6.10 -8.11 -34.85
CA LEU A 351 5.40 -7.26 -35.82
C LEU A 351 4.05 -7.89 -36.16
N LEU A 352 2.97 -7.21 -35.81
CA LEU A 352 1.59 -7.62 -36.08
C LEU A 352 0.91 -6.52 -36.90
N SER A 353 0.78 -6.73 -38.21
CA SER A 353 0.31 -5.72 -39.17
C SER A 353 1.21 -4.47 -39.17
N ASN A 354 0.81 -3.41 -38.47
CA ASN A 354 1.55 -2.15 -38.35
C ASN A 354 2.13 -1.93 -36.95
N ASP A 355 1.96 -2.89 -36.05
CA ASP A 355 2.29 -2.70 -34.64
C ASP A 355 3.45 -3.61 -34.25
N PHE A 356 4.51 -3.03 -33.68
CA PHE A 356 5.48 -3.81 -32.92
C PHE A 356 4.96 -3.92 -31.49
N VAL A 357 4.60 -5.12 -31.06
CA VAL A 357 4.07 -5.38 -29.72
C VAL A 357 5.07 -6.21 -28.93
N SER A 358 5.39 -5.79 -27.70
CA SER A 358 6.28 -6.55 -26.83
C SER A 358 5.67 -7.93 -26.55
N GLN A 359 6.50 -8.97 -26.58
CA GLN A 359 6.01 -10.36 -26.38
C GLN A 359 5.61 -10.64 -24.93
N LYS A 360 6.22 -9.90 -23.98
CA LYS A 360 5.87 -9.90 -22.56
C LYS A 360 5.67 -8.47 -22.04
N PRO A 361 4.96 -8.28 -20.93
CA PRO A 361 4.85 -6.99 -20.26
C PRO A 361 6.23 -6.45 -19.81
N ILE A 362 6.48 -5.18 -20.11
CA ILE A 362 7.70 -4.44 -19.77
C ILE A 362 7.37 -3.44 -18.65
N PRO A 363 8.20 -3.32 -17.59
CA PRO A 363 7.96 -2.37 -16.52
C PRO A 363 8.06 -0.93 -17.06
N LEU A 364 7.12 -0.09 -16.67
CA LEU A 364 7.22 1.34 -16.89
C LEU A 364 8.38 1.89 -16.05
N ALA A 365 9.16 2.80 -16.64
CA ALA A 365 10.31 3.41 -16.00
C ALA A 365 10.42 4.90 -16.39
N GLU A 366 10.91 5.70 -15.45
CA GLU A 366 11.24 7.11 -15.66
C GLU A 366 12.39 7.27 -16.67
N ALA A 367 13.43 6.46 -16.53
CA ALA A 367 14.55 6.44 -17.45
C ALA A 367 14.15 5.82 -18.79
N ALA A 368 14.51 6.50 -19.88
CA ALA A 368 14.32 5.97 -21.22
C ALA A 368 15.14 4.70 -21.44
N VAL A 369 14.56 3.70 -22.10
CA VAL A 369 15.30 2.52 -22.56
C VAL A 369 16.08 2.91 -23.81
N THR A 370 17.38 3.15 -23.66
CA THR A 370 18.22 3.66 -24.76
C THR A 370 18.71 2.59 -25.73
N THR A 371 18.35 1.33 -25.50
CA THR A 371 18.83 0.16 -26.26
C THR A 371 17.82 -0.35 -27.29
N LEU A 372 16.66 0.31 -27.42
CA LEU A 372 15.69 -0.01 -28.45
C LEU A 372 16.12 0.55 -29.81
N VAL A 373 16.25 -0.35 -30.78
CA VAL A 373 16.69 -0.05 -32.15
C VAL A 373 15.58 -0.43 -33.13
N LEU A 374 15.14 0.54 -33.92
CA LEU A 374 14.23 0.33 -35.04
C LEU A 374 15.05 0.20 -36.34
N THR A 375 14.87 -0.89 -37.07
CA THR A 375 15.56 -1.13 -38.35
C THR A 375 14.61 -0.96 -39.52
N PHE A 376 15.12 -0.49 -40.66
CA PHE A 376 14.31 -0.19 -41.84
C PHE A 376 14.70 -1.03 -43.07
N ASN A 377 13.95 -0.88 -44.16
CA ASN A 377 14.31 -1.32 -45.50
C ASN A 377 14.62 -0.10 -46.39
N PRO A 378 15.83 0.07 -46.92
CA PRO A 378 17.01 -0.79 -46.75
C PRO A 378 17.57 -0.78 -45.30
N PRO A 379 18.26 -1.86 -44.87
CA PRO A 379 18.73 -2.07 -43.48
C PRO A 379 19.78 -1.09 -42.99
N ASP A 380 20.31 -0.26 -43.90
CA ASP A 380 21.35 0.72 -43.66
C ASP A 380 20.86 1.89 -42.79
N PHE A 381 19.53 2.11 -42.77
CA PHE A 381 18.91 3.10 -41.91
C PHE A 381 18.40 2.45 -40.61
N LYS A 382 18.86 2.97 -39.47
CA LYS A 382 18.47 2.54 -38.13
C LYS A 382 18.18 3.76 -37.27
N LEU A 383 17.16 3.67 -36.44
CA LEU A 383 16.86 4.68 -35.43
C LEU A 383 17.17 4.11 -34.05
N THR A 384 17.99 4.84 -33.30
CA THR A 384 18.29 4.56 -31.89
C THR A 384 18.46 5.89 -31.13
N ALA A 385 17.90 6.05 -29.93
CA ALA A 385 16.97 5.17 -29.23
C ALA A 385 15.51 5.44 -29.63
N VAL A 386 14.69 4.39 -29.67
CA VAL A 386 13.23 4.54 -29.79
C VAL A 386 12.66 4.98 -28.44
N PRO A 387 11.76 5.99 -28.37
CA PRO A 387 11.23 6.49 -27.10
C PRO A 387 10.38 5.44 -26.37
N ASN A 388 10.33 5.51 -25.03
CA ASN A 388 9.41 4.68 -24.24
C ASN A 388 7.95 5.08 -24.51
N PRO A 389 7.00 4.14 -24.54
CA PRO A 389 5.58 4.45 -24.56
C PRO A 389 5.16 5.23 -23.30
N PRO A 390 4.25 6.21 -23.41
CA PRO A 390 3.89 7.06 -22.29
C PRO A 390 2.91 6.37 -21.33
N PHE A 391 3.06 6.59 -20.02
CA PHE A 391 2.15 6.02 -19.02
C PHE A 391 0.82 6.78 -18.87
N ASN A 392 0.69 7.96 -19.48
CA ASN A 392 -0.52 8.78 -19.36
C ASN A 392 -1.71 8.25 -20.19
N ARG A 393 -1.48 7.29 -21.08
CA ARG A 393 -2.50 6.64 -21.91
C ARG A 393 -2.29 5.14 -21.91
N LEU A 394 -3.03 4.45 -21.05
CA LEU A 394 -3.08 3.00 -21.03
C LEU A 394 -4.32 2.53 -21.77
N GLY A 395 -4.10 1.73 -22.81
CA GLY A 395 -5.12 0.99 -23.53
C GLY A 395 -5.18 -0.45 -23.05
N LYS A 396 -5.98 -1.22 -23.78
CA LYS A 396 -6.20 -2.65 -23.60
C LYS A 396 -5.66 -3.39 -24.82
N TYR A 397 -4.94 -4.49 -24.61
CA TYR A 397 -4.48 -5.36 -25.68
C TYR A 397 -4.72 -6.82 -25.33
N THR A 398 -5.46 -7.54 -26.17
CA THR A 398 -5.80 -8.94 -25.92
C THR A 398 -4.76 -9.85 -26.55
N GLN A 399 -4.08 -10.65 -25.73
CA GLN A 399 -3.11 -11.67 -26.18
C GLN A 399 -3.37 -12.96 -25.40
N ALA A 400 -3.38 -14.11 -26.10
CA ALA A 400 -3.59 -15.43 -25.50
C ALA A 400 -4.83 -15.51 -24.57
N GLY A 401 -5.93 -14.85 -24.97
CA GLY A 401 -7.17 -14.86 -24.20
C GLY A 401 -7.15 -14.07 -22.88
N TYR A 402 -6.15 -13.21 -22.68
CA TYR A 402 -6.07 -12.28 -21.56
C TYR A 402 -5.93 -10.83 -22.04
N ASP A 403 -6.53 -9.92 -21.27
CA ASP A 403 -6.53 -8.50 -21.53
C ASP A 403 -5.42 -7.81 -20.75
N TYR A 404 -4.34 -7.46 -21.44
CA TYR A 404 -3.23 -6.73 -20.85
C TYR A 404 -3.48 -5.24 -20.92
N LEU A 405 -2.95 -4.52 -19.93
CA LEU A 405 -2.71 -3.09 -20.09
C LEU A 405 -1.62 -2.88 -21.13
N CYS A 406 -1.83 -1.89 -21.99
CA CYS A 406 -0.94 -1.60 -23.10
C CYS A 406 -0.64 -0.10 -23.12
N SER A 407 0.63 0.27 -23.22
CA SER A 407 1.02 1.64 -23.52
C SER A 407 1.40 1.75 -25.00
N GLU A 408 0.91 2.78 -25.67
CA GLU A 408 1.01 2.93 -27.13
C GLU A 408 1.83 4.18 -27.52
N MET A 409 2.69 4.00 -28.52
CA MET A 409 3.50 5.05 -29.14
C MET A 409 3.35 5.00 -30.66
N PHE A 410 3.07 6.14 -31.29
CA PHE A 410 3.06 6.26 -32.75
C PHE A 410 4.43 6.69 -33.25
N LEU A 411 5.02 5.88 -34.12
CA LEU A 411 6.32 6.17 -34.73
C LEU A 411 6.09 7.00 -36.00
N ASN A 412 6.50 8.28 -35.95
CA ASN A 412 6.29 9.23 -37.05
C ASN A 412 7.41 9.24 -38.12
N TYR A 413 8.27 8.21 -38.11
CA TYR A 413 9.45 8.08 -38.97
C TYR A 413 9.11 7.50 -40.34
#